data_AF-A0AAW1YPJ7-F1
#
_entry.id   AF-A0AAW1YPJ7-F1
#
_cell.length_a   1.000
_cell.length_b   1.000
_cell.length_c   1.000
_cell.angle_alpha   90.00
_cell.angle_beta   90.00
_cell.angle_gamma   90.00
#
_symmetry.space_group_name_H-M   'P 1'
#
loop_
_entity.id
_entity.type
_entity.pdbx_description
1 polymer ?
#
loop_
_entity_poly.entity_id
_entity_poly.type
_entity_poly.pdbx_seq_one_letter_code
_entity_poly.pdbx_strand_id
1 'polypeptide(L)'
;MGESVIRKLSIHLPCKERGRIYLPQDELAQSGISDTDIYAGKVTDKWRCFMKNQIKRARMFFNEAEKGVAELSEASRWPVLASLLLYRQILDEIEANDYNNFTKRAYVSKAKKLLALPTAYTRSLIRPPRTFK
;
A
#
# COMPACT_ATOMS: atom_id res chain seq x y z
N MET A 1 12.41 3.21 9.96
CA MET A 1 11.65 1.95 9.75
C MET A 1 10.58 2.04 8.65
N GLY A 2 10.07 3.23 8.30
CA GLY A 2 9.04 3.40 7.26
C GLY A 2 9.50 3.22 5.80
N GLU A 3 10.72 3.62 5.43
CA GLU A 3 11.20 3.50 4.04
C GLU A 3 11.21 2.06 3.49
N SER A 4 11.35 1.07 4.36
CA SER A 4 11.50 -0.33 3.96
C SER A 4 10.19 -0.96 3.46
N VAL A 5 9.03 -0.52 3.97
CA VAL A 5 7.71 -1.03 3.56
C VAL A 5 7.27 -0.40 2.23
N ILE A 6 7.64 0.87 2.03
CA ILE A 6 7.14 1.68 0.92
C ILE A 6 7.95 1.48 -0.35
N ARG A 7 9.28 1.29 -0.25
CA ARG A 7 10.06 0.80 -1.38
C ARG A 7 9.71 -0.65 -1.75
N LYS A 8 9.15 -1.44 -0.83
CA LYS A 8 8.73 -2.83 -1.07
C LYS A 8 7.36 -3.00 -1.73
N LEU A 9 6.44 -2.05 -1.56
CA LEU A 9 5.15 -2.05 -2.28
C LEU A 9 5.20 -1.37 -3.66
N SER A 10 6.30 -0.68 -3.98
CA SER A 10 6.50 0.00 -5.26
C SER A 10 7.18 -0.89 -6.32
N ILE A 11 7.23 -2.20 -6.10
CA ILE A 11 7.99 -3.14 -6.92
C ILE A 11 7.06 -3.61 -8.06
N HIS A 12 7.29 -3.11 -9.28
CA HIS A 12 7.16 -3.96 -10.48
C HIS A 12 7.78 -5.28 -10.05
N LEU A 13 7.02 -6.37 -9.90
CA LEU A 13 7.62 -7.68 -9.61
C LEU A 13 8.54 -7.95 -10.80
N PRO A 14 9.85 -7.67 -10.73
CA PRO A 14 10.77 -8.13 -11.73
C PRO A 14 11.05 -9.55 -11.28
N CYS A 15 9.98 -10.35 -11.13
CA CYS A 15 10.05 -11.74 -10.75
C CYS A 15 11.05 -12.39 -11.72
N LYS A 16 10.96 -11.98 -13.00
CA LYS A 16 11.88 -12.36 -14.07
C LYS A 16 13.32 -11.88 -13.93
N GLU A 17 13.61 -10.73 -13.31
CA GLU A 17 14.97 -10.15 -13.34
C GLU A 17 15.70 -10.21 -11.99
N ARG A 18 14.98 -10.30 -10.87
CA ARG A 18 15.57 -10.25 -9.52
C ARG A 18 15.34 -11.50 -8.67
N GLY A 19 14.50 -12.45 -9.13
CA GLY A 19 14.32 -13.76 -8.47
C GLY A 19 13.85 -13.70 -7.00
N ARG A 20 13.12 -12.64 -6.62
CA ARG A 20 12.69 -12.41 -5.23
C ARG A 20 11.18 -12.25 -5.14
N ILE A 21 10.55 -13.10 -4.33
CA ILE A 21 9.12 -13.06 -4.03
C ILE A 21 8.98 -12.66 -2.55
N TYR A 22 8.36 -11.50 -2.29
CA TYR A 22 8.18 -10.95 -0.94
C TYR A 22 6.80 -11.25 -0.33
N LEU A 23 6.04 -12.15 -0.96
CA LEU A 23 4.68 -12.49 -0.56
C LEU A 23 4.69 -13.66 0.42
N PRO A 24 3.68 -13.76 1.31
CA PRO A 24 3.59 -14.87 2.26
C PRO A 24 3.41 -16.19 1.52
N GLN A 25 4.41 -17.07 1.62
CA GLN A 25 4.46 -18.33 0.87
C GLN A 25 3.34 -19.29 1.30
N ASP A 26 3.00 -19.31 2.58
CA ASP A 26 1.91 -20.14 3.10
C ASP A 26 0.55 -19.72 2.52
N GLU A 27 0.32 -18.41 2.35
CA GLU A 27 -0.94 -17.87 1.81
C GLU A 27 -1.02 -18.05 0.28
N LEU A 28 0.13 -17.98 -0.41
CA LEU A 28 0.23 -18.33 -1.83
C LEU A 28 -0.11 -19.80 -2.06
N ALA A 29 0.48 -20.69 -1.26
CA ALA A 29 0.21 -22.13 -1.31
C ALA A 29 -1.27 -22.44 -1.02
N GLN A 30 -1.87 -21.81 0.00
CA GLN A 30 -3.30 -21.94 0.32
C GLN A 30 -4.20 -21.45 -0.82
N SER A 31 -3.77 -20.40 -1.54
CA SER A 31 -4.47 -19.89 -2.71
C SER A 31 -4.24 -20.74 -3.98
N GLY A 32 -3.41 -21.77 -3.89
CA GLY A 32 -3.01 -22.62 -5.02
C GLY A 32 -2.28 -21.85 -6.11
N ILE A 33 -1.47 -20.85 -5.71
CA ILE A 33 -0.60 -20.06 -6.58
C ILE A 33 0.82 -20.56 -6.36
N SER A 34 1.44 -21.06 -7.42
CA SER A 34 2.83 -21.49 -7.37
C SER A 34 3.78 -20.36 -7.74
N ASP A 35 5.04 -20.47 -7.33
CA ASP A 35 6.08 -19.54 -7.73
C ASP A 35 6.19 -19.43 -9.27
N THR A 36 6.02 -20.54 -9.99
CA THR A 36 6.08 -20.56 -11.46
C THR A 36 4.96 -19.75 -12.09
N ASP A 37 3.76 -19.71 -11.50
CA ASP A 37 2.66 -18.85 -11.94
C ASP A 37 3.00 -17.36 -11.79
N ILE A 38 3.70 -17.01 -10.70
CA ILE A 38 4.18 -15.64 -10.43
C ILE A 38 5.29 -15.27 -11.42
N TYR A 39 6.24 -16.17 -11.69
CA TYR A 39 7.30 -15.96 -12.70
C TYR A 39 6.73 -15.86 -14.13
N ALA A 40 5.66 -16.60 -14.43
CA ALA A 40 4.94 -16.50 -15.69
C ALA A 40 4.24 -15.15 -15.86
N GLY A 41 3.95 -14.44 -14.76
CA GLY A 41 3.33 -13.12 -14.76
C GLY A 41 1.86 -13.15 -15.17
N LYS A 42 1.16 -14.27 -14.92
CA LYS A 42 -0.24 -14.44 -15.30
C LYS A 42 -1.16 -13.94 -14.18
N VAL A 43 -1.98 -12.95 -14.50
CA VAL A 43 -3.05 -12.46 -13.61
C VAL A 43 -4.24 -13.41 -13.71
N THR A 44 -4.31 -14.37 -12.80
CA THR A 44 -5.43 -15.32 -12.68
C THR A 44 -6.47 -14.85 -11.66
N ASP A 45 -7.65 -15.46 -11.62
CA ASP A 45 -8.65 -15.12 -10.61
C ASP A 45 -8.19 -15.45 -9.19
N LYS A 46 -7.40 -16.52 -9.04
CA LYS A 46 -6.71 -16.85 -7.77
C LYS A 46 -5.81 -15.72 -7.33
N TRP A 47 -5.01 -15.18 -8.26
CA TRP A 47 -4.13 -14.03 -8.00
C TRP A 47 -4.93 -12.79 -7.60
N ARG A 48 -6.01 -12.45 -8.30
CA ARG A 48 -6.88 -11.33 -7.94
C ARG A 48 -7.46 -11.49 -6.54
N CYS A 49 -7.95 -12.69 -6.20
CA CYS A 49 -8.49 -13.00 -4.87
C CYS A 49 -7.41 -12.85 -3.78
N PHE A 50 -6.23 -13.42 -4.01
CA PHE A 50 -5.09 -13.30 -3.12
C PHE A 50 -4.71 -11.83 -2.89
N MET A 51 -4.56 -11.05 -3.96
CA MET A 51 -4.21 -9.63 -3.87
C MET A 51 -5.28 -8.80 -3.16
N LYS A 52 -6.57 -9.07 -3.38
CA LYS A 52 -7.68 -8.44 -2.63
C LYS A 52 -7.53 -8.63 -1.13
N ASN A 53 -7.18 -9.84 -0.69
CA ASN A 53 -6.96 -10.13 0.73
C ASN A 53 -5.76 -9.37 1.29
N GLN A 54 -4.65 -9.31 0.54
CA GLN A 54 -3.48 -8.52 0.95
C GLN A 54 -3.78 -7.02 1.04
N ILE A 55 -4.50 -6.47 0.06
CA ILE A 55 -4.89 -5.05 0.05
C ILE A 55 -5.84 -4.75 1.22
N LYS A 56 -6.80 -5.64 1.50
CA LYS A 56 -7.69 -5.50 2.66
C LYS A 56 -6.90 -5.43 3.97
N ARG A 57 -5.93 -6.33 4.16
CA ARG A 57 -5.04 -6.33 5.33
C ARG A 57 -4.21 -5.05 5.41
N ALA A 58 -3.65 -4.59 4.30
CA ALA A 58 -2.88 -3.34 4.24
C ALA A 58 -3.75 -2.12 4.59
N ARG A 59 -4.98 -2.03 4.09
CA ARG A 59 -5.95 -0.98 4.44
C ARG A 59 -6.26 -0.96 5.94
N MET A 60 -6.38 -2.13 6.58
CA MET A 60 -6.55 -2.21 8.03
C MET A 60 -5.36 -1.61 8.77
N PHE A 61 -4.13 -1.96 8.40
CA PHE A 61 -2.93 -1.37 8.99
C PHE A 61 -2.84 0.14 8.77
N PHE A 62 -3.23 0.65 7.60
CA PHE A 62 -3.27 2.10 7.37
C PHE A 62 -4.30 2.81 8.22
N ASN A 63 -5.47 2.21 8.45
CA ASN A 63 -6.48 2.78 9.35
C ASN A 63 -5.97 2.84 10.80
N GLU A 64 -5.29 1.80 11.28
CA GLU A 64 -4.69 1.80 12.62
C GLU A 64 -3.55 2.81 12.72
N ALA A 65 -2.68 2.89 11.70
CA ALA A 65 -1.60 3.88 11.66
C ALA A 65 -2.14 5.32 11.66
N GLU A 66 -3.25 5.59 10.97
CA GLU A 66 -3.90 6.91 10.92
C GLU A 66 -4.37 7.37 12.32
N LYS A 67 -4.89 6.45 13.15
CA LYS A 67 -5.24 6.75 14.55
C LYS A 67 -4.01 7.17 15.37
N GLY A 68 -2.89 6.48 15.17
CA GLY A 68 -1.62 6.77 15.87
C GLY A 68 -0.95 8.07 15.47
N VAL A 69 -1.34 8.70 14.34
CA VAL A 69 -0.80 10.00 13.92
C VAL A 69 -1.11 11.09 14.94
N ALA A 70 -2.27 11.03 15.60
CA ALA A 70 -2.69 12.04 16.57
C ALA A 70 -1.71 12.19 17.76
N GLU A 71 -1.01 11.11 18.10
CA GLU A 71 -0.02 11.03 19.17
C GLU A 71 1.34 11.61 18.78
N LEU A 72 1.58 11.86 17.49
CA LEU A 72 2.83 12.45 17.01
C LEU A 72 2.91 13.95 17.32
N SER A 73 4.15 14.45 17.35
CA SER A 73 4.42 15.89 17.41
C SER A 73 3.79 16.62 16.23
N GLU A 74 3.34 17.85 16.47
CA GLU A 74 2.57 18.63 15.50
C GLU A 74 3.29 18.80 14.16
N ALA A 75 4.60 19.06 14.20
CA ALA A 75 5.45 19.18 13.01
C ALA A 75 5.56 17.88 12.19
N SER A 76 5.40 16.71 12.81
CA SER A 76 5.53 15.41 12.15
C SER A 76 4.20 14.84 11.62
N ARG A 77 3.05 15.37 12.05
CA ARG A 77 1.73 14.84 11.63
C ARG A 77 1.50 14.98 10.14
N TRP A 78 1.78 16.17 9.60
CA TRP A 78 1.57 16.47 8.19
C TRP A 78 2.35 15.55 7.23
N PRO A 79 3.69 15.41 7.35
CA PRO A 79 4.43 14.53 6.43
C PRO A 79 4.04 13.06 6.57
N VAL A 80 3.67 12.62 7.77
CA VAL A 80 3.21 11.24 8.01
C VAL A 80 1.82 11.00 7.38
N LEU A 81 0.86 11.91 7.56
CA LEU A 81 -0.46 11.82 6.92
C LEU A 81 -0.37 11.89 5.40
N ALA A 82 0.45 12.79 4.86
CA ALA A 82 0.67 12.89 3.43
C ALA A 82 1.19 11.57 2.86
N SER A 83 2.20 10.99 3.52
CA SER A 83 2.75 9.69 3.15
C SER A 83 1.69 8.58 3.21
N LEU A 84 0.93 8.51 4.31
CA LEU A 84 -0.14 7.52 4.50
C LEU A 84 -1.20 7.60 3.40
N LEU A 85 -1.66 8.81 3.07
CA LEU A 85 -2.63 9.02 1.99
C LEU A 85 -2.08 8.60 0.63
N LEU A 86 -0.82 8.92 0.35
CA LEU A 86 -0.17 8.50 -0.90
C LEU A 86 -0.06 6.98 -1.01
N TYR A 87 0.25 6.27 0.07
CA TYR A 87 0.32 4.80 0.04
C TYR A 87 -1.05 4.15 -0.11
N ARG A 88 -2.10 4.73 0.48
CA ARG A 88 -3.48 4.29 0.24
C ARG A 88 -3.85 4.42 -1.25
N GLN A 89 -3.50 5.55 -1.86
CA GLN A 89 -3.75 5.76 -3.30
C GLN A 89 -3.03 4.75 -4.19
N ILE A 90 -1.82 4.29 -3.82
CA ILE A 90 -1.14 3.22 -4.57
C ILE A 90 -1.97 1.94 -4.58
N LEU A 91 -2.61 1.59 -3.45
CA LEU A 91 -3.49 0.41 -3.41
C LEU A 91 -4.69 0.57 -4.36
N ASP A 92 -5.28 1.77 -4.42
CA ASP A 92 -6.37 2.07 -5.35
C ASP A 92 -5.91 1.93 -6.82
N GLU A 93 -4.68 2.35 -7.16
CA GLU A 93 -4.11 2.16 -8.50
C GLU A 93 -3.87 0.69 -8.84
N ILE A 94 -3.51 -0.14 -7.85
CA ILE A 94 -3.35 -1.60 -8.06
C ILE A 94 -4.71 -2.22 -8.38
N GLU A 95 -5.78 -1.81 -7.70
CA GLU A 95 -7.14 -2.28 -7.96
C GLU A 95 -7.66 -1.78 -9.31
N ALA A 96 -7.40 -0.51 -9.66
CA ALA A 96 -7.80 0.07 -10.94
C ALA A 96 -7.11 -0.59 -12.15
N ASN A 97 -5.92 -1.16 -11.95
CA ASN A 97 -5.18 -1.91 -12.96
C ASN A 97 -5.48 -3.42 -12.90
N ASP A 98 -6.62 -3.82 -12.30
CA ASP A 98 -7.06 -5.22 -12.16
C ASP A 98 -5.97 -6.14 -11.58
N TYR A 99 -5.24 -5.64 -10.57
CA TYR A 99 -4.19 -6.36 -9.87
C TYR A 99 -3.00 -6.79 -10.74
N ASN A 100 -2.85 -6.22 -11.95
CA ASN A 100 -1.78 -6.52 -12.88
C ASN A 100 -0.49 -5.76 -12.56
N ASN A 101 0.19 -6.18 -11.49
CA ASN A 101 1.48 -5.63 -11.06
C ASN A 101 2.70 -6.29 -11.73
N PHE A 102 2.48 -7.31 -12.57
CA PHE A 102 3.54 -7.98 -13.33
C PHE A 102 4.01 -7.16 -14.53
N THR A 103 3.06 -6.63 -15.32
CA THR A 103 3.39 -5.94 -16.58
C THR A 103 3.50 -4.43 -16.43
N LYS A 104 2.74 -3.84 -15.50
CA LYS A 104 2.72 -2.40 -15.29
C LYS A 104 2.93 -2.08 -13.83
N ARG A 105 3.78 -1.09 -13.57
CA ARG A 105 3.98 -0.56 -12.22
C ARG A 105 2.81 0.37 -11.89
N ALA A 106 2.18 0.13 -10.75
CA ALA A 106 1.16 1.03 -10.23
C ALA A 106 1.82 2.34 -9.77
N TYR A 107 1.44 3.45 -10.39
CA TYR A 107 1.90 4.78 -10.04
C TYR A 107 0.71 5.68 -9.77
N VAL A 108 0.77 6.40 -8.66
CA VAL A 108 -0.16 7.51 -8.40
C VAL A 108 0.18 8.66 -9.34
N SER A 109 -0.80 9.14 -10.10
CA SER A 109 -0.64 10.25 -11.03
C SER A 109 -0.24 11.54 -10.30
N LYS A 110 0.47 12.44 -10.99
CA LYS A 110 0.89 13.74 -10.42
C LYS A 110 -0.30 14.54 -9.88
N ALA A 111 -1.46 14.48 -10.55
CA ALA A 111 -2.68 15.14 -10.12
C ALA A 111 -3.20 14.59 -8.77
N LYS A 112 -3.25 13.26 -8.60
CA LYS A 112 -3.66 12.64 -7.33
C LYS A 112 -2.72 12.97 -6.18
N LYS A 113 -1.40 13.05 -6.45
CA LYS A 113 -0.41 13.50 -5.46
C LYS A 113 -0.64 14.95 -5.04
N LEU A 114 -0.89 15.84 -6.00
CA LEU A 114 -1.16 17.26 -5.73
C LEU A 114 -2.43 17.45 -4.90
N LEU A 115 -3.48 16.66 -5.14
CA LEU A 115 -4.72 16.68 -4.34
C LEU A 115 -4.55 16.07 -2.94
N ALA A 116 -3.63 15.11 -2.78
CA ALA A 116 -3.37 14.47 -1.50
C ALA A 116 -2.73 15.42 -0.47
N LEU A 117 -1.88 16.35 -0.91
CA LEU A 117 -1.15 17.28 -0.04
C LEU A 117 -2.04 18.25 0.76
N PRO A 118 -2.98 19.01 0.14
CA PRO A 118 -3.89 19.88 0.88
C PRO A 118 -4.87 19.08 1.75
N THR A 119 -5.27 17.88 1.31
CA THR A 119 -6.09 16.96 2.13
C THR A 119 -5.34 16.49 3.38
N ALA A 120 -4.05 16.16 3.25
CA ALA A 120 -3.20 15.81 4.38
C ALA A 120 -3.04 16.97 5.36
N TYR A 121 -2.86 18.19 4.82
CA TYR A 121 -2.71 19.41 5.60
C TYR A 121 -3.95 19.71 6.44
N THR A 122 -5.12 19.78 5.81
CA THR A 122 -6.40 20.01 6.50
C THR A 122 -6.66 18.98 7.60
N ARG A 123 -6.40 17.69 7.34
CA ARG A 123 -6.54 16.63 8.35
C ARG A 123 -5.53 16.72 9.49
N SER A 124 -4.30 17.17 9.22
CA SER A 124 -3.28 17.32 10.27
C SER A 124 -3.61 18.40 11.30
N LEU A 125 -4.46 19.37 10.93
CA LEU A 125 -4.94 20.44 11.80
C LEU A 125 -6.08 19.99 12.72
N ILE A 126 -6.79 18.91 12.38
CA ILE A 126 -7.90 18.38 13.17
C ILE A 126 -7.30 17.59 14.35
N ARG A 127 -7.27 18.23 15.52
CA ARG A 127 -6.81 17.62 16.77
C ARG A 127 -7.97 16.88 17.44
N PRO A 128 -7.85 15.61 17.85
CA PRO A 128 -8.80 15.04 18.81
C PRO A 128 -8.64 15.78 20.15
N PRO A 129 -9.73 15.94 20.92
CA PRO A 129 -9.66 16.54 22.25
C PRO A 129 -8.66 15.76 23.11
N ARG A 130 -7.70 16.44 23.75
CA ARG A 130 -6.74 15.81 24.66
C ARG A 130 -7.51 15.30 25.88
N THR A 131 -7.83 14.01 25.93
CA THR A 131 -8.19 13.36 27.19
C THR A 131 -6.90 13.09 27.95
N PHE A 132 -6.58 13.98 28.90
CA PHE A 132 -5.61 13.70 29.96
C PHE A 132 -6.13 12.51 30.76
N LYS A 133 -5.29 11.49 30.94
CA LYS A 133 -5.50 10.41 31.91
C LYS A 133 -4.37 10.45 32.93
#